data_AF-A0A7S3E3I0-F1
#
_entry.id   AF-A0A7S3E3I0-F1
#
_cell.length_a   1.000
_cell.length_b   1.000
_cell.length_c   1.000
_cell.angle_alpha   90.00
_cell.angle_beta   90.00
_cell.angle_gamma   90.00
#
_symmetry.space_group_name_H-M   'P 1'
#
loop_
_entity.id
_entity.type
_entity.pdbx_description
1 polymer ?
#
loop_
_entity_poly.entity_id
_entity_poly.type
_entity_poly.pdbx_seq_one_letter_code
_entity_poly.pdbx_strand_id
1 'polypeptide(L)'
;KGSGADSAPGTPKAAQFNLPIQRPESKLERILLLEKCATIIDAQASNQEDTSNAFCLYLFSAKLLEYCSRMIQTELASEASGSCAKGPGSRDQDSGEIDFAEFQKSTLAKMEDQLGKAQTLAETRLIPTDSSANNTIPDPLDLIYKEALVIARKGAVEEIMGNYSGGAESYFCALNLLFFICTEAKEIAFDPPLSLDHTEQARVYNYILNIQERWCACAQNMQPAAQKDQQPTPQQPSI
;
A
#
# COMPACT_ATOMS: atom_id res chain seq x y z
N LYS A 1 -32.12 25.57 -44.34
CA LYS A 1 -31.55 26.22 -43.13
C LYS A 1 -32.55 25.98 -42.01
N GLY A 2 -32.31 25.28 -40.91
CA GLY A 2 -31.18 24.48 -40.47
C GLY A 2 -31.74 23.41 -39.51
N SER A 3 -31.17 22.21 -39.56
CA SER A 3 -31.46 21.10 -38.65
C SER A 3 -30.62 21.29 -37.39
N GLY A 4 -31.27 21.41 -36.23
CA GLY A 4 -30.61 21.44 -34.92
C GLY A 4 -30.68 20.05 -34.31
N ALA A 5 -29.56 19.34 -34.29
CA ALA A 5 -29.42 18.10 -33.54
C ALA A 5 -28.99 18.43 -32.11
N ASP A 6 -29.86 18.12 -31.15
CA ASP A 6 -29.55 18.09 -29.72
C ASP A 6 -28.39 17.13 -29.48
N SER A 7 -27.25 17.68 -29.06
CA SER A 7 -26.09 16.92 -28.64
C SER A 7 -26.23 16.58 -27.16
N ALA A 8 -26.29 15.29 -26.85
CA ALA A 8 -26.26 14.76 -25.50
C ALA A 8 -24.96 15.17 -24.77
N PRO A 9 -25.01 15.43 -23.44
CA PRO A 9 -23.84 15.78 -22.67
C PRO A 9 -22.90 14.57 -22.56
N GLY A 10 -21.63 14.80 -22.88
CA GLY A 10 -20.57 13.79 -22.84
C GLY A 10 -20.46 13.14 -21.46
N THR A 11 -20.25 11.83 -21.47
CA THR A 11 -19.85 11.05 -20.30
C THR A 11 -18.60 11.66 -19.67
N PRO A 12 -18.56 11.86 -18.33
CA PRO A 12 -17.37 12.37 -17.67
C PRO A 12 -16.23 11.36 -17.86
N LYS A 13 -15.18 11.83 -18.54
CA LYS A 13 -13.91 11.14 -18.73
C LYS A 13 -13.39 10.75 -17.34
N ALA A 14 -13.21 9.46 -17.08
CA ALA A 14 -12.62 8.98 -15.83
C ALA A 14 -11.35 9.78 -15.54
N ALA A 15 -11.33 10.48 -14.41
CA ALA A 15 -10.18 11.28 -14.01
C ALA A 15 -8.98 10.35 -13.86
N GLN A 16 -8.08 10.36 -14.84
CA GLN A 16 -6.78 9.70 -14.76
C GLN A 16 -5.90 10.59 -13.87
N PHE A 17 -5.98 10.36 -12.57
CA PHE A 17 -5.04 10.93 -11.62
C PHE A 17 -3.67 10.28 -11.82
N ASN A 18 -2.68 11.04 -12.29
CA ASN A 18 -1.29 10.56 -12.41
C ASN A 18 -0.69 10.49 -11.01
N LEU A 19 -0.76 9.33 -10.38
CA LEU A 19 -0.17 9.12 -9.06
C LEU A 19 1.36 9.07 -9.17
N PRO A 20 2.09 9.66 -8.21
CA PRO A 20 3.55 9.65 -8.26
C PRO A 20 4.17 8.30 -7.88
N ILE A 21 3.45 7.50 -7.10
CA ILE A 21 3.70 6.07 -6.98
C ILE A 21 3.12 5.45 -8.25
N GLN A 22 3.98 4.83 -9.05
CA GLN A 22 3.55 4.11 -10.23
C GLN A 22 2.63 2.98 -9.81
N ARG A 23 1.51 2.85 -10.52
CA ARG A 23 0.64 1.70 -10.32
C ARG A 23 1.44 0.44 -10.63
N PRO A 24 1.38 -0.60 -9.78
CA PRO A 24 2.07 -1.86 -10.04
C PRO A 24 1.83 -2.33 -11.48
N GLU A 25 2.91 -2.57 -12.23
CA GLU A 25 2.81 -2.99 -13.63
C GLU A 25 2.71 -4.52 -13.73
N SER A 26 3.32 -5.22 -12.77
CA SER A 26 3.23 -6.65 -12.62
C SER A 26 2.27 -7.07 -11.49
N LYS A 27 1.71 -8.28 -11.60
CA LYS A 27 0.90 -8.87 -10.54
C LYS A 27 1.71 -9.08 -9.25
N LEU A 28 2.99 -9.40 -9.35
CA LEU A 28 3.85 -9.57 -8.19
C LEU A 28 4.07 -8.24 -7.43
N GLU A 29 4.36 -7.15 -8.13
CA GLU A 29 4.46 -5.83 -7.49
C GLU A 29 3.15 -5.45 -6.81
N ARG A 30 2.02 -5.80 -7.44
CA ARG A 30 0.69 -5.58 -6.85
C ARG A 30 0.54 -6.39 -5.56
N ILE A 31 0.87 -7.68 -5.58
CA ILE A 31 0.85 -8.55 -4.40
C ILE A 31 1.72 -7.98 -3.27
N LEU A 32 2.94 -7.54 -3.57
CA LEU A 32 3.86 -6.97 -2.58
C LEU A 32 3.35 -5.63 -2.00
N LEU A 33 2.73 -4.79 -2.83
CA LEU A 33 2.06 -3.57 -2.35
C LEU A 33 0.94 -3.91 -1.36
N LEU A 34 0.08 -4.87 -1.70
CA LEU A 34 -1.04 -5.27 -0.85
C LEU A 34 -0.57 -5.94 0.45
N GLU A 35 0.46 -6.80 0.38
CA GLU A 35 1.14 -7.35 1.56
C GLU A 35 1.64 -6.23 2.47
N LYS A 36 2.35 -5.25 1.89
CA LYS A 36 2.92 -4.14 2.64
C LYS A 36 1.82 -3.34 3.33
N CYS A 37 0.69 -3.10 2.66
CA CYS A 37 -0.47 -2.45 3.24
C CYS A 37 -1.03 -3.26 4.42
N ALA A 38 -1.18 -4.58 4.29
CA ALA A 38 -1.63 -5.44 5.39
C ALA A 38 -0.68 -5.37 6.60
N THR A 39 0.64 -5.43 6.38
CA THR A 39 1.63 -5.28 7.46
C THR A 39 1.52 -3.93 8.16
N ILE A 40 1.34 -2.84 7.41
CA ILE A 40 1.17 -1.50 8.00
C ILE A 40 -0.13 -1.44 8.81
N ILE A 41 -1.22 -1.99 8.28
CA ILE A 41 -2.53 -2.02 8.93
C ILE A 41 -2.47 -2.82 10.24
N ASP A 42 -1.84 -3.99 10.26
CA ASP A 42 -1.66 -4.79 11.49
C ASP A 42 -0.89 -4.04 12.56
N ALA A 43 0.18 -3.33 12.16
CA ALA A 43 0.97 -2.52 13.06
C ALA A 43 0.16 -1.33 13.62
N GLN A 44 -0.77 -0.76 12.86
CA GLN A 44 -1.68 0.26 13.39
C GLN A 44 -2.75 -0.35 14.30
N ALA A 45 -3.31 -1.50 13.93
CA ALA A 45 -4.31 -2.22 14.71
C ALA A 45 -3.79 -2.56 16.12
N SER A 46 -2.52 -2.94 16.25
CA SER A 46 -1.91 -3.22 17.56
C SER A 46 -1.81 -1.99 18.46
N ASN A 47 -1.75 -0.79 17.86
CA ASN A 47 -1.64 0.48 18.58
C ASN A 47 -3.02 1.11 18.86
N GLN A 48 -4.12 0.49 18.41
CA GLN A 48 -5.46 0.99 18.66
C GLN A 48 -5.93 0.69 20.09
N GLU A 49 -6.32 1.74 20.80
CA GLU A 49 -6.98 1.66 22.11
C GLU A 49 -8.47 1.25 21.96
N ASP A 50 -9.13 1.74 20.91
CA ASP A 50 -10.51 1.37 20.60
C ASP A 50 -10.57 -0.05 20.03
N THR A 51 -11.29 -0.92 20.73
CA THR A 51 -11.42 -2.35 20.37
C THR A 51 -12.14 -2.55 19.04
N SER A 52 -13.11 -1.69 18.69
CA SER A 52 -13.85 -1.76 17.44
C SER A 52 -12.97 -1.34 16.26
N ASN A 53 -12.14 -0.30 16.43
CA ASN A 53 -11.14 0.09 15.43
C ASN A 53 -10.09 -1.00 15.24
N ALA A 54 -9.54 -1.54 16.33
CA ALA A 54 -8.58 -2.64 16.28
C ALA A 54 -9.15 -3.85 15.55
N PHE A 55 -10.37 -4.26 15.91
CA PHE A 55 -11.09 -5.35 15.28
C PHE A 55 -11.29 -5.12 13.77
N CYS A 56 -11.77 -3.93 13.38
CA CYS A 56 -12.00 -3.58 11.98
C CYS A 56 -10.70 -3.64 11.15
N LEU A 57 -9.60 -3.10 11.68
CA LEU A 57 -8.30 -3.13 11.00
C LEU A 57 -7.74 -4.55 10.86
N TYR A 58 -7.83 -5.39 11.90
CA TYR A 58 -7.40 -6.79 11.80
C TYR A 58 -8.24 -7.59 10.81
N LEU A 59 -9.56 -7.38 10.78
CA LEU A 59 -10.44 -8.03 9.80
C LEU A 59 -10.09 -7.61 8.38
N PHE A 60 -9.82 -6.32 8.17
CA PHE A 60 -9.40 -5.80 6.88
C PHE A 60 -8.06 -6.39 6.42
N SER A 61 -7.07 -6.41 7.31
CA SER A 61 -5.75 -7.00 7.05
C SER A 61 -5.88 -8.49 6.68
N ALA A 62 -6.64 -9.26 7.45
CA ALA A 62 -6.92 -10.66 7.15
C ALA A 62 -7.53 -10.81 5.75
N LYS A 63 -8.50 -9.98 5.40
CA LYS A 63 -9.18 -10.10 4.11
C LYS A 63 -8.29 -9.69 2.93
N LEU A 64 -7.40 -8.72 3.15
CA LEU A 64 -6.38 -8.33 2.19
C LEU A 64 -5.34 -9.45 1.97
N LEU A 65 -4.88 -10.08 3.04
CA LEU A 65 -3.94 -11.22 2.98
C LEU A 65 -4.55 -12.43 2.29
N GLU A 66 -5.81 -12.76 2.58
CA GLU A 66 -6.54 -13.83 1.89
C GLU A 66 -6.61 -13.58 0.37
N TYR A 67 -6.88 -12.33 -0.04
CA TYR A 67 -6.88 -11.94 -1.45
C TYR A 67 -5.49 -12.12 -2.09
N CYS A 68 -4.43 -11.69 -1.41
CA CYS A 68 -3.05 -11.84 -1.90
C CYS A 68 -2.63 -13.31 -2.03
N SER A 69 -2.90 -14.13 -1.01
CA SER A 69 -2.60 -15.56 -1.04
C SER A 69 -3.29 -16.27 -2.20
N ARG A 70 -4.57 -15.95 -2.46
CA ARG A 70 -5.30 -16.49 -3.61
C ARG A 70 -4.69 -16.08 -4.94
N MET A 71 -4.21 -14.83 -5.07
CA MET A 71 -3.55 -14.37 -6.28
C MET A 71 -2.27 -15.18 -6.55
N ILE A 72 -1.39 -15.32 -5.55
CA ILE A 72 -0.14 -16.10 -5.68
C ILE A 72 -0.45 -17.57 -6.00
N GLN A 73 -1.40 -18.19 -5.31
CA GLN A 73 -1.78 -19.59 -5.54
C GLN A 73 -2.28 -19.82 -6.97
N THR A 74 -3.02 -18.86 -7.54
CA THR A 74 -3.49 -18.93 -8.93
C THR A 74 -2.33 -18.89 -9.92
N GLU A 75 -1.29 -18.10 -9.64
CA GLU A 75 -0.08 -18.03 -10.46
C GLU A 75 0.72 -19.33 -10.42
N LEU A 76 0.98 -19.84 -9.21
CA LEU A 76 1.68 -21.11 -9.00
C LEU A 76 0.98 -22.29 -9.71
N ALA A 77 -0.35 -22.31 -9.72
CA ALA A 77 -1.13 -23.33 -10.44
C ALA A 77 -1.07 -23.18 -11.96
N SER A 78 -1.00 -21.94 -12.47
CA SER A 78 -0.86 -21.66 -13.91
C SER A 78 0.50 -22.09 -14.45
N GLU A 79 1.57 -21.95 -13.65
CA GLU A 79 2.92 -22.38 -14.04
C GLU A 79 3.05 -23.91 -14.04
N ALA A 80 2.43 -24.58 -13.06
CA ALA A 80 2.40 -26.05 -12.99
C ALA A 80 1.70 -26.70 -14.21
N SER A 81 0.69 -26.03 -14.78
CA SER A 81 -0.05 -26.52 -15.96
C SER A 81 0.58 -26.14 -17.30
N GLY A 82 1.44 -25.11 -17.35
CA GLY A 82 2.20 -24.71 -18.54
C GLY A 82 3.44 -25.56 -18.82
N SER A 83 3.92 -26.32 -17.82
CA SER A 83 5.12 -27.17 -17.94
C SER A 83 4.80 -28.59 -18.44
N CYS A 84 4.25 -28.70 -19.65
CA CYS A 84 4.08 -29.97 -20.36
C CYS A 84 4.63 -29.87 -21.80
N ALA A 85 5.90 -29.48 -21.96
CA ALA A 85 6.67 -29.72 -23.20
C ALA A 85 8.17 -29.40 -23.01
N LYS A 86 8.92 -30.20 -22.24
CA LYS A 86 10.37 -30.30 -22.45
C LYS A 86 10.79 -31.76 -22.46
N GLY A 87 11.22 -32.22 -23.63
CA GLY A 87 11.72 -33.56 -23.87
C GLY A 87 13.01 -33.86 -23.09
N PRO A 88 13.41 -35.13 -23.02
CA PRO A 88 14.53 -35.57 -22.22
C PRO A 88 15.85 -35.15 -22.91
N GLY A 89 16.51 -34.11 -22.41
CA GLY A 89 17.79 -33.70 -22.98
C GLY A 89 18.49 -32.56 -22.25
N SER A 90 19.53 -32.93 -21.51
CA SER A 90 20.77 -32.19 -21.28
C SER A 90 20.90 -31.23 -20.08
N ARG A 91 21.68 -31.74 -19.10
CA ARG A 91 22.85 -31.15 -18.40
C ARG A 91 22.70 -29.84 -17.62
N ASP A 92 22.94 -30.01 -16.31
CA ASP A 92 23.82 -29.22 -15.43
C ASP A 92 24.17 -27.80 -15.89
N GLN A 93 23.46 -26.83 -15.32
CA GLN A 93 23.99 -25.50 -15.09
C GLN A 93 23.56 -25.05 -13.69
N ASP A 94 24.53 -25.14 -12.78
CA ASP A 94 24.60 -24.45 -11.51
C ASP A 94 24.77 -22.94 -11.80
N SER A 95 23.66 -22.28 -12.05
CA SER A 95 23.56 -20.82 -11.91
C SER A 95 22.66 -20.58 -10.71
N GLY A 96 23.11 -19.74 -9.77
CA GLY A 96 22.32 -19.22 -8.66
C GLY A 96 21.16 -18.33 -9.13
N GLU A 97 20.31 -18.89 -10.00
CA GLU A 97 19.05 -18.36 -10.44
C GLU A 97 18.14 -18.46 -9.23
N ILE A 98 17.76 -17.31 -8.67
CA ILE A 98 16.77 -17.24 -7.59
C ILE A 98 15.55 -18.00 -8.09
N ASP A 99 15.22 -19.12 -7.43
CA ASP A 99 14.02 -19.89 -7.77
C ASP A 99 12.81 -19.00 -7.47
N PHE A 100 12.27 -18.39 -8.51
CA PHE A 100 11.14 -17.48 -8.42
C PHE A 100 9.92 -18.18 -7.81
N ALA A 101 9.75 -19.48 -8.06
CA ALA A 101 8.70 -20.27 -7.45
C ALA A 101 8.98 -20.50 -5.95
N GLU A 102 10.23 -20.65 -5.53
CA GLU A 102 10.61 -20.68 -4.11
C GLU A 102 10.32 -19.34 -3.43
N PHE A 103 10.62 -18.21 -4.09
CA PHE A 103 10.28 -16.88 -3.59
C PHE A 103 8.77 -16.68 -3.42
N GLN A 104 7.97 -17.07 -4.41
CA GLN A 104 6.50 -17.02 -4.33
C GLN A 104 5.96 -17.91 -3.20
N LYS A 105 6.48 -19.14 -3.04
CA LYS A 105 6.10 -20.04 -1.94
C LYS A 105 6.48 -19.47 -0.57
N SER A 106 7.66 -18.90 -0.44
CA SER A 106 8.11 -18.24 0.80
C SER A 106 7.21 -17.06 1.16
N THR A 107 6.85 -16.24 0.16
CA THR A 107 5.94 -15.11 0.32
C THR A 107 4.55 -15.58 0.74
N LEU A 108 4.02 -16.62 0.09
CA LEU A 108 2.73 -17.23 0.44
C LEU A 108 2.72 -17.74 1.89
N ALA A 109 3.75 -18.46 2.32
CA ALA A 109 3.83 -18.99 3.68
C ALA A 109 3.86 -17.87 4.74
N LYS A 110 4.54 -16.75 4.46
CA LYS A 110 4.53 -15.57 5.33
C LYS A 110 3.14 -14.93 5.41
N MET A 111 2.46 -14.80 4.28
CA MET A 111 1.10 -14.25 4.23
C MET A 111 0.09 -15.12 4.97
N GLU A 112 0.19 -16.45 4.85
CA GLU A 112 -0.69 -17.39 5.56
C GLU A 112 -0.46 -17.36 7.08
N ASP A 113 0.79 -17.25 7.53
CA ASP A 113 1.11 -17.05 8.95
C ASP A 113 0.56 -15.71 9.48
N GLN A 114 0.75 -14.62 8.72
CA GLN A 114 0.21 -13.30 9.07
C GLN A 114 -1.33 -13.32 9.10
N LEU A 115 -1.97 -14.00 8.15
CA LEU A 115 -3.42 -14.17 8.09
C LEU A 115 -3.96 -14.85 9.36
N GLY A 116 -3.36 -15.97 9.77
CA GLY A 116 -3.76 -16.68 10.98
C GLY A 116 -3.61 -15.82 12.25
N LYS A 117 -2.56 -15.02 12.32
CA LYS A 117 -2.34 -14.05 13.42
C LYS A 117 -3.40 -12.96 13.41
N ALA A 118 -3.67 -12.34 12.26
CA ALA A 118 -4.68 -11.28 12.13
C ALA A 118 -6.08 -11.78 12.50
N GLN A 119 -6.46 -13.00 12.08
CA GLN A 119 -7.73 -13.63 12.46
C GLN A 119 -7.83 -13.86 13.97
N THR A 120 -6.79 -14.44 14.58
CA THR A 120 -6.74 -14.65 16.03
C THR A 120 -6.86 -13.33 16.78
N LEU A 121 -6.14 -12.29 16.35
CA LEU A 121 -6.19 -10.96 16.97
C LEU A 121 -7.56 -10.31 16.80
N ALA A 122 -8.19 -10.42 15.63
CA ALA A 122 -9.57 -9.96 15.43
C ALA A 122 -10.53 -10.64 16.41
N GLU A 123 -10.47 -11.95 16.57
CA GLU A 123 -11.30 -12.69 17.52
C GLU A 123 -11.11 -12.20 18.97
N THR A 124 -9.88 -11.89 19.39
CA THR A 124 -9.62 -11.35 20.73
C THR A 124 -10.16 -9.93 20.95
N ARG A 125 -10.38 -9.17 19.87
CA ARG A 125 -10.89 -7.79 19.92
C ARG A 125 -12.39 -7.69 19.65
N LEU A 126 -13.03 -8.82 19.34
CA LEU A 126 -14.46 -8.88 19.10
C LEU A 126 -15.24 -8.50 20.37
N ILE A 127 -16.11 -7.49 20.25
CA ILE A 127 -16.97 -7.04 21.34
C ILE A 127 -18.22 -7.94 21.37
N PRO A 128 -18.57 -8.59 22.49
CA PRO A 128 -19.80 -9.38 22.61
C PRO A 128 -21.03 -8.51 22.37
N THR A 129 -21.90 -8.97 21.47
CA THR A 129 -23.10 -8.26 20.97
C THR A 129 -24.16 -7.95 22.03
N ASP A 130 -24.00 -8.47 23.25
CA ASP A 130 -25.01 -8.39 24.30
C ASP A 130 -24.96 -7.05 25.09
N SER A 131 -23.95 -6.23 24.83
CA SER A 131 -23.78 -4.90 25.44
C SER A 131 -24.27 -3.80 24.47
N SER A 132 -25.22 -3.02 24.94
CA SER A 132 -26.11 -2.13 24.20
C SER A 132 -25.48 -1.02 23.32
N ALA A 133 -26.20 -0.73 22.23
CA ALA A 133 -26.55 0.59 21.69
C ALA A 133 -25.59 1.37 20.77
N ASN A 134 -24.34 0.96 20.50
CA ASN A 134 -23.50 1.65 19.51
C ASN A 134 -22.41 0.77 18.85
N ASN A 135 -22.65 -0.54 18.69
CA ASN A 135 -21.72 -1.48 18.04
C ASN A 135 -21.73 -1.34 16.50
N THR A 136 -21.53 -0.12 16.00
CA THR A 136 -21.37 0.10 14.55
C THR A 136 -19.93 -0.22 14.20
N ILE A 137 -19.72 -1.22 13.34
CA ILE A 137 -18.40 -1.51 12.77
C ILE A 137 -17.96 -0.27 11.98
N PRO A 138 -16.81 0.34 12.30
CA PRO A 138 -16.31 1.51 11.56
C PRO A 138 -16.09 1.18 10.09
N ASP A 139 -16.22 2.18 9.22
CA ASP A 139 -15.80 2.04 7.83
C ASP A 139 -14.27 1.82 7.79
N PRO A 140 -13.80 0.68 7.26
CA PRO A 140 -12.37 0.39 7.19
C PRO A 140 -11.61 1.39 6.33
N LEU A 141 -12.20 1.94 5.25
CA LEU A 141 -11.48 2.90 4.40
C LEU A 141 -11.24 4.23 5.12
N ASP A 142 -12.25 4.74 5.82
CA ASP A 142 -12.11 5.96 6.62
C ASP A 142 -11.06 5.74 7.73
N LEU A 143 -11.06 4.56 8.35
CA LEU A 143 -10.08 4.22 9.38
C LEU A 143 -8.65 4.14 8.81
N ILE A 144 -8.42 3.42 7.71
CA ILE A 144 -7.11 3.32 7.06
C ILE A 144 -6.64 4.70 6.58
N TYR A 145 -7.54 5.54 6.06
CA TYR A 145 -7.23 6.92 5.69
C TYR A 145 -6.76 7.73 6.90
N LYS A 146 -7.48 7.68 8.02
CA LYS A 146 -7.09 8.36 9.27
C LYS A 146 -5.74 7.88 9.78
N GLU A 147 -5.51 6.57 9.78
CA GLU A 147 -4.25 5.95 10.17
C GLU A 147 -3.09 6.40 9.29
N ALA A 148 -3.28 6.43 7.97
CA ALA A 148 -2.26 6.92 7.04
C ALA A 148 -1.86 8.37 7.35
N LEU A 149 -2.81 9.23 7.72
CA LEU A 149 -2.52 10.60 8.12
C LEU A 149 -1.83 10.69 9.50
N VAL A 150 -2.13 9.80 10.44
CA VAL A 150 -1.39 9.69 11.72
C VAL A 150 0.07 9.33 11.44
N ILE A 151 0.31 8.32 10.60
CA ILE A 151 1.66 7.90 10.20
C ILE A 151 2.39 9.05 9.49
N ALA A 152 1.74 9.76 8.57
CA ALA A 152 2.35 10.90 7.88
C ALA A 152 2.73 12.02 8.86
N ARG A 153 1.89 12.33 9.85
CA ARG A 153 2.21 13.32 10.89
C ARG A 153 3.38 12.86 11.75
N LYS A 154 3.47 11.56 12.09
CA LYS A 154 4.65 11.00 12.76
C LYS A 154 5.91 11.24 11.92
N GLY A 155 5.83 11.02 10.61
CA GLY A 155 6.93 11.31 9.68
C GLY A 155 7.39 12.77 9.72
N ALA A 156 6.45 13.71 9.79
CA ALA A 156 6.76 15.13 9.93
C ALA A 156 7.43 15.45 11.27
N VAL A 157 7.02 14.82 12.37
CA VAL A 157 7.67 14.98 13.67
C VAL A 157 9.12 14.48 13.62
N GLU A 158 9.35 13.28 13.09
CA GLU A 158 10.69 12.71 12.92
C GLU A 158 11.58 13.61 12.03
N GLU A 159 11.03 14.12 10.93
CA GLU A 159 11.72 15.05 10.03
C GLU A 159 12.13 16.34 10.76
N ILE A 160 11.22 16.96 11.52
CA ILE A 160 11.50 18.18 12.30
C ILE A 160 12.56 17.90 13.38
N MET A 161 12.57 16.70 13.95
CA MET A 161 13.58 16.26 14.92
C MET A 161 14.92 15.89 14.26
N GLY A 162 15.05 16.01 12.94
CA GLY A 162 16.26 15.68 12.18
C GLY A 162 16.47 14.18 11.94
N ASN A 163 15.53 13.33 12.36
CA ASN A 163 15.52 11.91 12.03
C ASN A 163 14.89 11.69 10.65
N TYR A 164 15.63 12.06 9.60
CA TYR A 164 15.14 11.93 8.22
C TYR A 164 14.82 10.47 7.86
N SER A 165 15.58 9.50 8.38
CA SER A 165 15.33 8.06 8.16
C SER A 165 13.94 7.64 8.66
N GLY A 166 13.63 7.94 9.93
CA GLY A 166 12.31 7.66 10.51
C GLY A 166 11.19 8.46 9.85
N GLY A 167 11.50 9.69 9.43
CA GLY A 167 10.60 10.54 8.64
C GLY A 167 10.18 9.88 7.34
N ALA A 168 11.14 9.47 6.50
CA ALA A 168 10.82 8.86 5.22
C ALA A 168 10.21 7.46 5.36
N GLU A 169 10.59 6.66 6.36
CA GLU A 169 9.92 5.38 6.60
C GLU A 169 8.43 5.60 6.90
N SER A 170 8.12 6.57 7.76
CA SER A 170 6.74 6.92 8.08
C SER A 170 6.00 7.45 6.85
N TYR A 171 6.58 8.40 6.11
CA TYR A 171 5.95 8.90 4.88
C TYR A 171 5.74 7.80 3.84
N PHE A 172 6.69 6.87 3.67
CA PHE A 172 6.56 5.73 2.77
C PHE A 172 5.38 4.83 3.18
N CYS A 173 5.24 4.50 4.46
CA CYS A 173 4.11 3.73 4.97
C CYS A 173 2.77 4.45 4.71
N ALA A 174 2.70 5.75 4.99
CA ALA A 174 1.50 6.55 4.72
C ALA A 174 1.13 6.57 3.23
N LEU A 175 2.13 6.73 2.35
CA LEU A 175 1.92 6.72 0.90
C LEU A 175 1.38 5.38 0.40
N ASN A 176 1.88 4.24 0.91
CA ASN A 176 1.37 2.93 0.53
C ASN A 176 -0.12 2.80 0.86
N LEU A 177 -0.56 3.21 2.05
CA LEU A 177 -1.96 3.16 2.44
C LEU A 177 -2.84 4.10 1.59
N LEU A 178 -2.44 5.36 1.43
CA LEU A 178 -3.24 6.31 0.64
C LEU A 178 -3.33 5.91 -0.84
N PHE A 179 -2.23 5.40 -1.40
CA PHE A 179 -2.20 4.88 -2.76
C PHE A 179 -3.15 3.68 -2.91
N PHE A 180 -3.09 2.73 -1.97
CA PHE A 180 -3.97 1.56 -1.93
C PHE A 180 -5.46 1.97 -1.94
N ILE A 181 -5.87 2.89 -1.06
CA ILE A 181 -7.26 3.37 -1.00
C ILE A 181 -7.70 3.97 -2.35
N CYS A 182 -6.85 4.76 -3.00
CA CYS A 182 -7.17 5.43 -4.26
C CYS A 182 -7.27 4.52 -5.48
N THR A 183 -6.56 3.38 -5.47
CA THR A 183 -6.30 2.59 -6.69
C THR A 183 -6.74 1.15 -6.60
N GLU A 184 -6.37 0.47 -5.51
CA GLU A 184 -6.49 -0.98 -5.39
C GLU A 184 -7.72 -1.41 -4.58
N ALA A 185 -8.16 -0.59 -3.61
CA ALA A 185 -9.29 -0.94 -2.74
C ALA A 185 -10.57 -1.31 -3.52
N LYS A 186 -10.87 -0.56 -4.59
CA LYS A 186 -12.04 -0.81 -5.46
C LYS A 186 -11.94 -2.08 -6.32
N GLU A 187 -10.71 -2.56 -6.56
CA GLU A 187 -10.43 -3.74 -7.38
C GLU A 187 -10.50 -5.03 -6.55
N ILE A 188 -10.54 -4.90 -5.23
CA ILE A 188 -10.72 -6.01 -4.32
C ILE A 188 -12.21 -6.18 -4.08
N ALA A 189 -12.70 -7.39 -4.31
CA ALA A 189 -14.10 -7.76 -4.13
C ALA A 189 -14.46 -7.85 -2.64
N PHE A 190 -14.55 -6.69 -1.99
CA PHE A 190 -15.15 -6.56 -0.67
C PHE A 190 -16.68 -6.50 -0.81
N ASP A 191 -17.37 -7.03 0.20
CA ASP A 191 -18.82 -6.94 0.33
C ASP A 191 -19.15 -6.25 1.68
N PRO A 192 -19.63 -4.98 1.68
CA PRO A 192 -19.94 -4.16 0.50
C PRO A 192 -18.70 -3.66 -0.26
N PRO A 193 -18.83 -3.29 -1.56
CA PRO A 193 -17.72 -2.73 -2.33
C PRO A 193 -17.14 -1.48 -1.68
N LEU A 194 -15.81 -1.41 -1.64
CA LEU A 194 -15.10 -0.26 -1.11
C LEU A 194 -14.85 0.76 -2.22
N SER A 195 -15.46 1.93 -2.12
CA SER A 195 -15.24 3.01 -3.08
C SER A 195 -15.26 4.36 -2.38
N LEU A 196 -14.27 5.19 -2.70
CA LEU A 196 -14.33 6.61 -2.40
C LEU A 196 -15.19 7.34 -3.42
N ASP A 197 -15.87 8.40 -2.98
CA ASP A 197 -16.46 9.33 -3.93
C ASP A 197 -15.39 10.15 -4.67
N HIS A 198 -15.76 10.85 -5.74
CA HIS A 198 -14.81 11.61 -6.55
C HIS A 198 -14.13 12.75 -5.76
N THR A 199 -14.83 13.37 -4.82
CA THR A 199 -14.32 14.46 -3.98
C THR A 199 -13.31 13.94 -2.98
N GLU A 200 -13.60 12.81 -2.34
CA GLU A 200 -12.73 12.09 -1.43
C GLU A 200 -11.47 11.60 -2.16
N GLN A 201 -11.62 11.02 -3.36
CA GLN A 201 -10.50 10.59 -4.18
C GLN A 201 -9.57 11.77 -4.52
N ALA A 202 -10.13 12.91 -4.93
CA ALA A 202 -9.34 14.12 -5.20
C ALA A 202 -8.63 14.64 -3.93
N ARG A 203 -9.27 14.55 -2.76
CA ARG A 203 -8.66 14.92 -1.49
C ARG A 203 -7.49 14.00 -1.14
N VAL A 204 -7.69 12.68 -1.19
CA VAL A 204 -6.63 11.70 -0.92
C VAL A 204 -5.46 11.88 -1.88
N TYR A 205 -5.73 12.15 -3.16
CA TYR A 205 -4.71 12.44 -4.16
C TYR A 205 -3.83 13.64 -3.76
N ASN A 206 -4.42 14.74 -3.29
CA ASN A 206 -3.65 15.90 -2.82
C ASN A 206 -2.76 15.56 -1.61
N TYR A 207 -3.24 14.72 -0.69
CA TYR A 207 -2.39 14.24 0.41
C TYR A 207 -1.20 13.42 -0.09
N ILE A 208 -1.41 12.54 -1.08
CA ILE A 208 -0.34 11.74 -1.68
C ILE A 208 0.75 12.66 -2.26
N LEU A 209 0.39 13.69 -3.03
CA LEU A 209 1.35 14.63 -3.60
C LEU A 209 2.18 15.33 -2.52
N ASN A 210 1.51 15.88 -1.51
CA ASN A 210 2.18 16.61 -0.43
C ASN A 210 3.10 15.72 0.39
N ILE A 211 2.66 14.51 0.74
CA ILE A 211 3.46 13.56 1.52
C ILE A 211 4.66 13.07 0.71
N GLN A 212 4.48 12.85 -0.59
CA GLN A 212 5.59 12.40 -1.44
C GLN A 212 6.67 13.48 -1.58
N GLU A 213 6.30 14.75 -1.71
CA GLU A 213 7.27 15.85 -1.70
C GLU A 213 8.15 15.80 -0.44
N ARG A 214 7.53 15.61 0.75
CA ARG A 214 8.25 15.47 2.02
C ARG A 214 9.10 14.21 2.06
N TRP A 215 8.59 13.08 1.58
CA TRP A 215 9.33 11.83 1.49
C TRP A 215 10.61 11.99 0.66
N CYS A 216 10.52 12.62 -0.51
CA CYS A 216 11.68 12.93 -1.36
C CYS A 216 12.67 13.87 -0.65
N ALA A 217 12.19 14.88 0.06
CA ALA A 217 13.04 15.77 0.85
C ALA A 217 13.79 15.02 1.96
N CYS A 218 13.13 14.12 2.69
CA CYS A 218 13.80 13.27 3.67
C CYS A 218 14.87 12.38 3.02
N ALA A 219 14.55 11.73 1.90
CA ALA A 219 15.48 10.84 1.18
C ALA A 219 16.76 11.58 0.74
N GLN A 220 16.64 12.84 0.29
CA GLN A 220 17.79 13.67 -0.07
C GLN A 220 18.66 14.03 1.14
N ASN A 221 18.03 14.24 2.31
CA ASN A 221 18.74 14.59 3.54
C ASN A 221 19.31 13.38 4.31
N MET A 222 19.02 12.15 3.88
CA MET A 222 19.66 10.93 4.41
C MET A 222 21.08 10.70 3.89
N GLN A 223 21.56 11.51 2.94
CA GLN A 223 22.91 11.36 2.42
C GLN A 223 23.96 11.77 3.49
N PRO A 224 25.04 10.98 3.68
CA PRO A 224 26.06 11.30 4.66
C PRO A 224 26.71 12.66 4.34
N ALA A 225 27.02 13.42 5.39
CA ALA A 225 27.57 14.78 5.33
C ALA A 225 28.86 14.96 4.49
N ALA A 226 29.47 13.88 4.00
CA ALA A 226 30.69 13.87 3.20
C ALA A 226 30.56 14.51 1.79
N GLN A 227 29.36 14.90 1.35
CA GLN A 227 29.15 15.59 0.06
C GLN A 227 28.76 17.07 0.17
N LYS A 228 28.62 17.62 1.39
CA LYS A 228 28.36 19.06 1.57
C LYS A 228 29.63 19.94 1.54
N ASP A 229 30.82 19.33 1.57
CA ASP A 229 32.12 20.04 1.58
C ASP A 229 32.79 20.18 0.19
N GLN A 230 32.09 19.89 -0.92
CA GLN A 230 32.63 20.06 -2.28
C GLN A 230 31.96 21.21 -3.07
N GLN A 231 31.54 22.27 -2.39
CA GLN A 231 31.25 23.54 -3.06
C GLN A 231 32.55 24.37 -3.17
N PRO A 232 33.04 24.69 -4.38
CA PRO A 232 34.24 25.51 -4.53
C PRO A 232 33.99 26.91 -4.00
N THR A 233 34.85 27.35 -3.09
CA THR A 233 34.89 28.71 -2.55
C THR A 233 34.98 29.71 -3.71
N PRO A 234 34.12 30.75 -3.79
CA PRO A 234 34.27 31.78 -4.80
C PRO A 234 35.60 32.51 -4.58
N GLN A 235 36.46 32.47 -5.60
CA GLN A 235 37.71 33.23 -5.63
C GLN A 235 37.38 34.71 -5.44
N GLN A 236 37.95 35.31 -4.38
CA GLN A 236 37.95 36.75 -4.21
C GLN A 236 38.82 37.39 -5.29
N PRO A 237 38.40 38.51 -5.91
CA PRO A 237 39.23 39.24 -6.85
C PRO A 237 40.36 39.96 -6.10
N SER A 238 41.60 39.66 -6.47
CA SER A 238 42.78 40.41 -6.04
C SER A 238 42.68 41.85 -6.55
N ILE A 239 42.86 42.82 -5.65
CA ILE A 239 43.12 44.23 -5.96
C ILE A 239 44.61 44.41 -6.20
#